data_AF-A0A7J5Y166-F1
#
_entry.id   AF-A0A7J5Y166-F1
#
_cell.length_a   1.000
_cell.length_b   1.000
_cell.length_c   1.000
_cell.angle_alpha   90.00
_cell.angle_beta   90.00
_cell.angle_gamma   90.00
#
_symmetry.space_group_name_H-M   'P 1'
#
loop_
_entity.id
_entity.type
_entity.pdbx_description
1 polymer ?
#
loop_
_entity_poly.entity_id
_entity_poly.type
_entity_poly.pdbx_seq_one_letter_code
_entity_poly.pdbx_strand_id
1 'polypeptide(L)'
;MGNRVAREDYEWVYTDQPHADRRKEILAKYPEIKSLMGPDPRLKWIVCMMVVIQFLAFYLVKDLDWKWVLFWTYAFGSCINHSMTLAIHEISHNTAFGNNKAMWNRYFAMFANLPIGLPYSASFKRYHLDHHRYLGGDGVDVDIPTDFEGWFFCTPFRKFIWIILQPLFYAIRPSASTPNPSLSWR
;
A
#
# COMPACT_ATOMS: atom_id res chain seq x y z
N MET A 1 -7.93 7.87 33.62
CA MET A 1 -8.99 7.17 32.86
C MET A 1 -8.87 7.62 31.41
N GLY A 2 -8.60 6.73 30.47
CA GLY A 2 -8.42 7.08 29.05
C GLY A 2 -9.77 7.15 28.33
N ASN A 3 -9.88 8.04 27.34
CA ASN A 3 -11.07 8.18 26.49
C ASN A 3 -11.45 6.83 25.85
N ARG A 4 -12.73 6.45 25.94
CA ARG A 4 -13.32 5.32 25.21
C ARG A 4 -14.05 5.85 23.97
N VAL A 5 -14.15 5.02 22.93
CA VAL A 5 -14.92 5.33 21.73
C VAL A 5 -16.41 5.43 22.11
N ALA A 6 -17.10 6.45 21.61
CA ALA A 6 -18.50 6.74 21.96
C ALA A 6 -19.52 5.91 21.16
N ARG A 7 -19.07 5.23 20.10
CA ARG A 7 -19.88 4.36 19.24
C ARG A 7 -19.41 2.91 19.33
N GLU A 8 -20.34 1.99 19.15
CA GLU A 8 -20.08 0.55 19.10
C GLU A 8 -20.14 0.00 17.66
N ASP A 9 -20.47 0.85 16.69
CA ASP A 9 -20.62 0.53 15.26
C ASP A 9 -19.83 1.49 14.36
N TYR A 10 -19.80 1.20 13.06
CA TYR A 10 -19.24 2.11 12.06
C TYR A 10 -20.10 3.36 11.87
N GLU A 11 -19.45 4.45 11.48
CA GLU A 11 -20.14 5.60 10.92
C GLU A 11 -20.50 5.33 9.45
N TRP A 12 -21.80 5.25 9.17
CA TRP A 12 -22.32 5.04 7.83
C TRP A 12 -22.59 6.38 7.14
N VAL A 13 -21.99 6.55 5.96
CA VAL A 13 -22.17 7.73 5.11
C VAL A 13 -22.74 7.28 3.77
N TYR A 14 -23.83 7.93 3.33
CA TYR A 14 -24.57 7.57 2.12
C TYR A 14 -24.30 8.51 0.94
N THR A 15 -23.25 9.31 1.02
CA THR A 15 -22.74 10.11 -0.11
C THR A 15 -21.68 9.31 -0.85
N ASP A 16 -21.65 9.44 -2.17
CA ASP A 16 -20.60 8.83 -2.99
C ASP A 16 -19.19 9.31 -2.59
N GLN A 17 -18.20 8.50 -2.92
CA GLN A 17 -16.81 8.80 -2.59
C GLN A 17 -16.33 10.11 -3.27
N PRO A 18 -15.69 11.02 -2.52
CA PRO A 18 -15.49 12.40 -2.97
C PRO A 18 -14.48 12.56 -4.11
N HIS A 19 -13.66 11.54 -4.42
CA HIS A 19 -12.58 11.67 -5.39
C HIS A 19 -13.10 11.94 -6.81
N ALA A 20 -14.23 11.34 -7.19
CA ALA A 20 -14.78 11.50 -8.53
C ALA A 20 -15.21 12.95 -8.78
N ASP A 21 -15.95 13.55 -7.84
CA ASP A 21 -16.43 14.92 -7.97
C ASP A 21 -15.32 15.94 -7.79
N ARG A 22 -14.43 15.75 -6.80
CA ARG A 22 -13.23 16.58 -6.66
C ARG A 22 -12.36 16.57 -7.92
N ARG A 23 -12.20 15.42 -8.59
CA ARG A 23 -11.47 15.35 -9.86
C ARG A 23 -12.15 16.20 -10.95
N LYS A 24 -13.47 16.18 -11.05
CA LYS A 24 -14.21 17.01 -12.02
C LYS A 24 -14.01 18.49 -11.73
N GLU A 25 -14.17 18.91 -10.47
CA GLU A 25 -14.01 20.30 -10.04
C GLU A 25 -12.59 20.82 -10.29
N ILE A 26 -11.57 20.02 -9.92
CA ILE A 26 -10.16 20.38 -10.14
C ILE A 26 -9.87 20.53 -11.62
N LEU A 27 -10.34 19.60 -12.47
CA LEU A 27 -10.09 19.67 -13.92
C LEU A 27 -10.87 20.79 -14.60
N ALA A 28 -12.04 21.17 -14.08
CA ALA A 28 -12.78 22.32 -14.59
C ALA A 28 -12.06 23.63 -14.26
N LYS A 29 -11.47 23.73 -13.06
CA LYS A 29 -10.74 24.92 -12.60
C LYS A 29 -9.32 25.02 -13.17
N TYR A 30 -8.64 23.89 -13.35
CA TYR A 30 -7.23 23.77 -13.76
C TYR A 30 -7.07 22.72 -14.87
N PRO A 31 -7.55 22.99 -16.10
CA PRO A 31 -7.52 22.03 -17.21
C PRO A 31 -6.09 21.58 -17.60
N GLU A 32 -5.08 22.40 -17.32
CA GLU A 32 -3.67 22.11 -17.55
C GLU A 32 -3.19 20.84 -16.83
N ILE A 33 -3.79 20.51 -15.67
CA ILE A 33 -3.47 19.29 -14.90
C ILE A 33 -3.69 18.02 -15.74
N LYS A 34 -4.62 18.06 -16.70
CA LYS A 34 -4.89 16.91 -17.57
C LYS A 34 -3.64 16.49 -18.36
N SER A 35 -2.74 17.44 -18.68
CA SER A 35 -1.47 17.13 -19.35
C SER A 35 -0.49 16.33 -18.48
N LEU A 36 -0.65 16.40 -17.15
CA LEU A 36 0.16 15.68 -16.17
C LEU A 36 -0.39 14.29 -15.82
N MET A 37 -1.62 13.97 -16.25
CA MET A 37 -2.27 12.68 -16.01
C MET A 37 -1.71 11.60 -16.95
N GLY A 38 -0.47 11.18 -16.72
CA GLY A 38 0.22 10.18 -17.51
C GLY A 38 1.22 9.35 -16.71
N PRO A 39 1.93 8.43 -17.38
CA PRO A 39 2.98 7.65 -16.75
C PRO A 39 4.15 8.53 -16.30
N ASP A 40 4.78 8.19 -15.17
CA ASP A 40 6.03 8.81 -14.75
C ASP A 40 7.24 8.07 -15.37
N PRO A 41 7.98 8.71 -16.31
CA PRO A 41 9.14 8.08 -16.93
C PRO A 41 10.30 7.82 -15.97
N ARG A 42 10.36 8.49 -14.81
CA ARG A 42 11.45 8.38 -13.83
C ARG A 42 11.27 7.20 -12.89
N LEU A 43 10.02 6.85 -12.57
CA LEU A 43 9.68 5.83 -11.58
C LEU A 43 10.44 4.51 -11.79
N LYS A 44 10.52 4.02 -13.03
CA LYS A 44 11.23 2.77 -13.34
C LYS A 44 12.73 2.81 -13.01
N TRP A 45 13.38 3.94 -13.22
CA TRP A 45 14.82 4.09 -12.94
C TRP A 45 15.08 4.19 -11.45
N ILE A 46 14.24 4.93 -10.73
CA ILE A 46 14.31 5.05 -9.27
C ILE A 46 14.11 3.67 -8.62
N VAL A 47 13.12 2.91 -9.07
CA VAL A 47 12.87 1.55 -8.59
C VAL A 47 14.04 0.61 -8.87
N CYS A 48 14.57 0.58 -10.10
CA CYS A 48 15.75 -0.23 -10.43
C CYS A 48 16.94 0.11 -9.53
N MET A 49 17.20 1.40 -9.31
CA MET A 49 18.26 1.85 -8.39
C MET A 49 18.01 1.36 -6.97
N MET A 50 16.79 1.52 -6.42
CA MET A 50 16.46 1.06 -5.07
C MET A 50 16.58 -0.46 -4.92
N VAL A 51 16.23 -1.24 -5.94
CA VAL A 51 16.42 -2.71 -5.92
C VAL A 51 17.90 -3.05 -5.85
N VAL A 52 18.74 -2.46 -6.70
CA VAL A 52 20.20 -2.69 -6.70
C VAL A 52 20.82 -2.28 -5.36
N ILE A 53 20.45 -1.12 -4.81
CA ILE A 53 20.93 -0.66 -3.51
C ILE A 53 20.58 -1.65 -2.40
N GLN A 54 19.36 -2.20 -2.39
CA GLN A 54 18.97 -3.19 -1.38
C GLN A 54 19.73 -4.51 -1.52
N PHE A 55 19.97 -5.00 -2.73
CA PHE A 55 20.81 -6.19 -2.94
C PHE A 55 22.26 -5.97 -2.53
N LEU A 56 22.82 -4.80 -2.83
CA LEU A 56 24.15 -4.42 -2.35
C LEU A 56 24.17 -4.34 -0.82
N ALA A 57 23.17 -3.72 -0.21
CA ALA A 57 23.06 -3.64 1.24
C ALA A 57 23.02 -5.03 1.87
N PHE A 58 22.25 -5.98 1.32
CA PHE A 58 22.25 -7.38 1.79
C PHE A 58 23.65 -8.00 1.80
N TYR A 59 24.45 -7.78 0.76
CA TYR A 59 25.82 -8.27 0.71
C TYR A 59 26.73 -7.58 1.73
N LEU A 60 26.59 -6.27 1.92
CA LEU A 60 27.44 -5.49 2.83
C LEU A 60 27.18 -5.77 4.32
N VAL A 61 25.93 -6.10 4.69
CA VAL A 61 25.56 -6.29 6.11
C VAL A 61 25.70 -7.73 6.59
N LYS A 62 25.97 -8.70 5.69
CA LYS A 62 25.89 -10.14 5.98
C LYS A 62 26.81 -10.62 7.12
N ASP A 63 27.95 -9.97 7.33
CA ASP A 63 28.94 -10.33 8.36
C ASP A 63 28.93 -9.37 9.56
N LEU A 64 27.97 -8.43 9.63
CA LEU A 64 27.88 -7.49 10.74
C LEU A 64 27.27 -8.15 11.99
N ASP A 65 27.71 -7.70 13.17
CA ASP A 65 27.02 -8.01 14.42
C ASP A 65 25.55 -7.59 14.35
N TRP A 66 24.68 -8.37 14.99
CA TRP A 66 23.23 -8.14 14.97
C TRP A 66 22.81 -6.73 15.38
N LYS A 67 23.51 -6.10 16.33
CA LYS A 67 23.26 -4.71 16.75
C LYS A 67 23.41 -3.71 15.58
N TRP A 68 24.39 -3.94 14.71
CA TRP A 68 24.65 -3.08 13.55
C TRP A 68 23.69 -3.39 12.41
N VAL A 69 23.30 -4.66 12.23
CA VAL A 69 22.21 -5.03 11.32
C VAL A 69 20.94 -4.29 11.70
N LEU A 70 20.52 -4.36 12.98
CA LEU A 70 19.34 -3.65 13.48
C LEU A 70 19.44 -2.13 13.29
N PHE A 71 20.60 -1.54 13.58
CA PHE A 71 20.84 -0.11 13.37
C PHE A 71 20.64 0.28 11.90
N TRP A 72 21.24 -0.44 10.96
CA TRP A 72 21.12 -0.14 9.52
C TRP A 72 19.73 -0.45 8.97
N THR A 73 19.07 -1.51 9.44
CA THR A 73 17.67 -1.79 9.10
C THR A 73 16.78 -0.61 9.50
N TYR A 74 16.97 -0.03 10.68
CA TYR A 74 16.18 1.12 11.11
C TYR A 74 16.57 2.40 10.37
N ALA A 75 17.86 2.75 10.33
CA ALA A 75 18.33 4.04 9.83
C ALA A 75 18.29 4.18 8.31
N PHE A 76 18.39 3.07 7.57
CA PHE A 76 18.51 3.07 6.12
C PHE A 76 17.51 2.13 5.44
N GLY A 77 17.45 0.87 5.90
CA GLY A 77 16.58 -0.15 5.32
C GLY A 77 15.11 0.25 5.35
N SER A 78 14.64 0.81 6.48
CA SER A 78 13.23 1.21 6.66
C SER A 78 12.81 2.27 5.65
N CYS A 79 13.65 3.27 5.39
CA CYS A 79 13.37 4.35 4.45
C CYS A 79 13.24 3.84 3.01
N ILE A 80 14.19 3.01 2.57
CA ILE A 80 14.16 2.45 1.21
C ILE A 80 13.02 1.45 1.06
N ASN A 81 12.77 0.61 2.08
CA ASN A 81 11.68 -0.35 2.04
C ASN A 81 10.32 0.35 1.99
N HIS A 82 10.13 1.42 2.78
CA HIS A 82 8.93 2.24 2.72
C HIS A 82 8.76 2.88 1.32
N SER A 83 9.81 3.49 0.78
CA SER A 83 9.81 4.01 -0.60
C SER A 83 9.47 2.93 -1.64
N MET A 84 9.94 1.69 -1.45
CA MET A 84 9.62 0.57 -2.33
C MET A 84 8.14 0.16 -2.25
N THR A 85 7.54 0.17 -1.06
CA THR A 85 6.10 -0.09 -0.90
C THR A 85 5.24 0.96 -1.61
N LEU A 86 5.62 2.24 -1.52
CA LEU A 86 4.98 3.32 -2.28
C LEU A 86 5.20 3.18 -3.79
N ALA A 87 6.40 2.75 -4.22
CA ALA A 87 6.63 2.51 -5.64
C ALA A 87 5.74 1.37 -6.18
N ILE A 88 5.57 0.28 -5.42
CA ILE A 88 4.64 -0.81 -5.79
C ILE A 88 3.19 -0.31 -5.83
N HIS A 89 2.81 0.58 -4.91
CA HIS A 89 1.52 1.28 -4.95
C HIS A 89 1.32 2.03 -6.28
N GLU A 90 2.28 2.87 -6.67
CA GLU A 90 2.21 3.61 -7.93
C GLU A 90 2.19 2.68 -9.17
N ILE A 91 3.04 1.64 -9.19
CA ILE A 91 3.06 0.65 -10.28
C ILE A 91 1.71 -0.10 -10.37
N SER A 92 1.01 -0.30 -9.25
CA SER A 92 -0.31 -0.92 -9.24
C SER A 92 -1.34 -0.10 -10.02
N HIS A 93 -1.22 1.23 -9.98
CA HIS A 93 -1.95 2.20 -10.80
C HIS A 93 -1.45 2.32 -12.25
N ASN A 94 -0.54 1.43 -12.67
CA ASN A 94 0.10 1.41 -13.99
C ASN A 94 0.92 2.67 -14.32
N THR A 95 1.39 3.43 -13.33
CA THR A 95 2.08 4.72 -13.58
C THR A 95 3.48 4.55 -14.17
N ALA A 96 4.13 3.37 -14.07
CA ALA A 96 5.48 3.19 -14.60
C ALA A 96 5.53 3.06 -16.14
N PHE A 97 4.56 2.36 -16.74
CA PHE A 97 4.50 2.13 -18.20
C PHE A 97 3.20 2.55 -18.86
N GLY A 98 2.21 3.01 -18.08
CA GLY A 98 0.88 3.37 -18.54
C GLY A 98 -0.09 2.20 -18.68
N ASN A 99 -1.36 2.53 -18.83
CA ASN A 99 -2.47 1.56 -18.92
C ASN A 99 -2.37 0.64 -20.14
N ASN A 100 -1.84 1.15 -21.27
CA ASN A 100 -1.62 0.36 -22.50
C ASN A 100 -0.59 -0.77 -22.32
N LYS A 101 0.20 -0.74 -21.23
CA LYS A 101 1.26 -1.70 -20.92
C LYS A 101 1.06 -2.30 -19.53
N ALA A 102 -0.18 -2.65 -19.19
CA ALA A 102 -0.52 -3.21 -17.88
C ALA A 102 0.33 -4.43 -17.48
N MET A 103 0.64 -5.33 -18.43
CA MET A 103 1.50 -6.51 -18.18
C MET A 103 2.94 -6.13 -17.81
N TRP A 104 3.50 -5.08 -18.42
CA TRP A 104 4.83 -4.57 -18.08
C TRP A 104 4.87 -4.04 -16.64
N ASN A 105 3.81 -3.31 -16.22
CA ASN A 105 3.69 -2.88 -14.83
C ASN A 105 3.60 -4.08 -13.87
N ARG A 106 2.91 -5.17 -14.24
CA ARG A 106 2.82 -6.39 -13.40
C ARG A 106 4.19 -7.04 -13.21
N TYR A 107 4.94 -7.28 -14.29
CA TYR A 107 6.30 -7.83 -14.18
C TYR A 107 7.24 -6.90 -13.41
N PHE A 108 7.11 -5.60 -13.64
CA PHE A 108 7.93 -4.63 -12.93
C PHE A 108 7.60 -4.53 -11.44
N ALA A 109 6.34 -4.69 -11.05
CA ALA A 109 5.94 -4.80 -9.64
C ALA A 109 6.50 -6.06 -8.98
N MET A 110 6.59 -7.19 -9.70
CA MET A 110 7.26 -8.40 -9.18
C MET A 110 8.76 -8.16 -8.99
N PHE A 111 9.41 -7.48 -9.93
CA PHE A 111 10.81 -7.09 -9.81
C PHE A 111 11.05 -6.14 -8.62
N ALA A 112 10.22 -5.10 -8.47
CA ALA A 112 10.29 -4.16 -7.35
C ALA A 112 10.10 -4.83 -5.99
N ASN A 113 9.35 -5.93 -5.96
CA ASN A 113 9.04 -6.70 -4.76
C ASN A 113 10.18 -7.64 -4.32
N LEU A 114 11.14 -7.96 -5.18
CA LEU A 114 12.23 -8.89 -4.87
C LEU A 114 12.95 -8.60 -3.53
N PRO A 115 13.41 -7.37 -3.25
CA PRO A 115 14.12 -7.08 -2.00
C PRO A 115 13.23 -7.12 -0.75
N ILE A 116 11.90 -7.13 -0.89
CA ILE A 116 10.96 -7.16 0.25
C ILE A 116 10.86 -8.58 0.84
N GLY A 117 11.20 -9.63 0.07
CA GLY A 117 11.23 -11.01 0.54
C GLY A 117 9.85 -11.69 0.74
N LEU A 118 8.75 -10.94 0.61
CA LEU A 118 7.38 -11.45 0.67
C LEU A 118 6.65 -11.14 -0.64
N PRO A 119 6.09 -12.14 -1.37
CA PRO A 119 5.50 -11.94 -2.69
C PRO A 119 4.10 -11.30 -2.63
N TYR A 120 4.00 -10.03 -2.22
CA TYR A 120 2.72 -9.36 -1.97
C TYR A 120 2.25 -8.46 -3.12
N SER A 121 3.12 -8.04 -4.05
CA SER A 121 2.75 -7.06 -5.09
C SER A 121 1.56 -7.47 -5.98
N ALA A 122 1.38 -8.78 -6.22
CA ALA A 122 0.25 -9.30 -6.99
C ALA A 122 -1.08 -9.17 -6.25
N SER A 123 -1.14 -9.63 -4.99
CA SER A 123 -2.35 -9.52 -4.16
C SER A 123 -2.65 -8.06 -3.84
N PHE A 124 -1.62 -7.29 -3.50
CA PHE A 124 -1.72 -5.85 -3.23
C PHE A 124 -2.42 -5.13 -4.39
N LYS A 125 -1.95 -5.28 -5.63
CA LYS A 125 -2.57 -4.61 -6.78
C LYS A 125 -4.07 -4.87 -6.87
N ARG A 126 -4.52 -6.09 -6.58
CA ARG A 126 -5.94 -6.43 -6.67
C ARG A 126 -6.74 -5.71 -5.59
N TYR A 127 -6.41 -5.97 -4.33
CA TYR A 127 -7.13 -5.39 -3.20
C TYR A 127 -7.06 -3.87 -3.18
N HIS A 128 -5.93 -3.30 -3.59
CA HIS A 128 -5.73 -1.86 -3.70
C HIS A 128 -6.62 -1.21 -4.76
N LEU A 129 -6.81 -1.86 -5.91
CA LEU A 129 -7.75 -1.37 -6.93
C LEU A 129 -9.20 -1.50 -6.49
N ASP A 130 -9.54 -2.56 -5.75
CA ASP A 130 -10.86 -2.74 -5.17
C ASP A 130 -11.13 -1.64 -4.11
N HIS A 131 -10.16 -1.34 -3.23
CA HIS A 131 -10.20 -0.21 -2.30
C HIS A 131 -10.46 1.12 -3.01
N HIS A 132 -9.70 1.45 -4.05
CA HIS A 132 -9.91 2.71 -4.78
C HIS A 132 -11.25 2.78 -5.53
N ARG A 133 -11.77 1.62 -5.96
CA ARG A 133 -13.04 1.55 -6.70
C ARG A 133 -14.24 1.61 -5.77
N TYR A 134 -14.16 0.96 -4.61
CA TYR A 134 -15.24 0.80 -3.64
C TYR A 134 -14.82 1.37 -2.29
N LEU A 135 -14.23 2.58 -2.30
CA LEU A 135 -13.66 3.21 -1.12
C LEU A 135 -14.68 3.33 0.02
N GLY A 136 -14.37 2.76 1.18
CA GLY A 136 -15.29 2.73 2.33
C GLY A 136 -16.48 1.77 2.17
N GLY A 137 -16.47 0.92 1.13
CA GLY A 137 -17.49 -0.07 0.87
C GLY A 137 -17.34 -1.28 1.79
N ASP A 138 -18.36 -1.51 2.62
CA ASP A 138 -18.38 -2.64 3.56
C ASP A 138 -18.23 -4.00 2.85
N GLY A 139 -17.43 -4.90 3.44
CA GLY A 139 -17.12 -6.23 2.92
C GLY A 139 -16.25 -6.27 1.64
N VAL A 140 -15.95 -5.13 1.01
CA VAL A 140 -15.16 -5.04 -0.22
C VAL A 140 -13.84 -4.29 0.00
N ASP A 141 -13.90 -3.17 0.71
CA ASP A 141 -12.72 -2.41 1.08
C ASP A 141 -12.01 -3.04 2.28
N VAL A 142 -10.91 -3.73 2.00
CA VAL A 142 -10.12 -4.44 3.01
C VAL A 142 -9.29 -3.50 3.89
N ASP A 143 -9.28 -2.20 3.62
CA ASP A 143 -8.62 -1.21 4.49
C ASP A 143 -9.48 -0.87 5.72
N ILE A 144 -10.80 -1.16 5.66
CA ILE A 144 -11.69 -1.00 6.80
C ILE A 144 -11.31 -2.04 7.88
N PRO A 145 -11.07 -1.62 9.14
CA PRO A 145 -10.83 -2.55 10.24
C PRO A 145 -12.04 -3.48 10.42
N THR A 146 -11.81 -4.72 10.81
CA THR A 146 -12.90 -5.64 11.15
C THR A 146 -13.61 -5.23 12.44
N ASP A 147 -14.82 -5.76 12.68
CA ASP A 147 -15.59 -5.51 13.91
C ASP A 147 -14.79 -5.89 15.17
N PHE A 148 -14.06 -7.00 15.08
CA PHE A 148 -13.16 -7.42 16.16
C PHE A 148 -12.06 -6.40 16.41
N GLU A 149 -11.43 -5.86 15.37
CA GLU A 149 -10.41 -4.84 15.51
C GLU A 149 -10.97 -3.55 16.13
N GLY A 150 -12.14 -3.10 15.66
CA GLY A 150 -12.83 -1.94 16.21
C GLY A 150 -13.16 -2.09 17.70
N TRP A 151 -13.70 -3.26 18.08
CA TRP A 151 -14.03 -3.58 19.47
C TRP A 151 -12.79 -3.77 20.36
N PHE A 152 -11.78 -4.51 19.88
CA PHE A 152 -10.61 -4.86 20.68
C PHE A 152 -9.68 -3.65 20.85
N PHE A 153 -9.37 -2.93 19.77
CA PHE A 153 -8.47 -1.78 19.75
C PHE A 153 -9.20 -0.46 20.07
N CYS A 154 -10.07 -0.47 21.08
CA CYS A 154 -10.90 0.67 21.47
C CYS A 154 -10.30 1.62 22.53
N THR A 155 -9.08 1.35 23.02
CA THR A 155 -8.39 2.19 24.03
C THR A 155 -7.10 2.79 23.48
N PRO A 156 -6.59 3.92 24.00
CA PRO A 156 -5.37 4.56 23.48
C PRO A 156 -4.16 3.62 23.40
N PHE A 157 -3.91 2.82 24.44
CA PHE A 157 -2.81 1.86 24.46
C PHE A 157 -2.99 0.77 23.40
N ARG A 158 -4.20 0.20 23.27
CA ARG A 158 -4.46 -0.82 22.26
C ARG A 158 -4.37 -0.24 20.85
N LYS A 159 -4.88 0.97 20.61
CA LYS A 159 -4.71 1.67 19.32
C LYS A 159 -3.24 1.89 18.97
N PHE A 160 -2.39 2.21 19.94
CA PHE A 160 -0.95 2.30 19.72
C PHE A 160 -0.36 0.96 19.25
N ILE A 161 -0.73 -0.15 19.89
CA ILE A 161 -0.34 -1.50 19.43
C ILE A 161 -0.89 -1.80 18.03
N TRP A 162 -2.14 -1.40 17.74
CA TRP A 162 -2.75 -1.57 16.42
C TRP A 162 -1.96 -0.86 15.32
N ILE A 163 -1.50 0.37 15.57
CA ILE A 163 -0.66 1.14 14.63
C ILE A 163 0.66 0.42 14.35
N ILE A 164 1.29 -0.17 15.38
CA ILE A 164 2.54 -0.95 15.19
C ILE A 164 2.28 -2.19 14.32
N LEU A 165 1.12 -2.83 14.51
CA LEU A 165 0.74 -4.05 13.80
C LEU A 165 0.09 -3.79 12.43
N GLN A 166 -0.06 -2.53 11.99
CA GLN A 166 -0.70 -2.19 10.73
C GLN A 166 -0.15 -2.97 9.51
N PRO A 167 1.18 -3.06 9.30
CA PRO A 167 1.72 -3.84 8.18
C PRO A 167 1.26 -5.31 8.19
N LEU A 168 1.06 -5.90 9.37
CA LEU A 168 0.56 -7.26 9.52
C LEU A 168 -0.92 -7.37 9.14
N PHE A 169 -1.75 -6.40 9.56
CA PHE A 169 -3.16 -6.39 9.19
C PHE A 169 -3.35 -6.18 7.70
N TYR A 170 -2.60 -5.28 7.08
CA TYR A 170 -2.62 -5.08 5.63
C TYR A 170 -2.19 -6.34 4.84
N ALA A 171 -1.31 -7.17 5.40
CA ALA A 171 -0.90 -8.42 4.77
C ALA A 171 -1.94 -9.55 4.94
N ILE A 172 -2.56 -9.66 6.12
CA ILE A 172 -3.40 -10.81 6.50
C ILE A 172 -4.89 -10.55 6.26
N ARG A 173 -5.41 -9.38 6.65
CA ARG A 173 -6.85 -9.06 6.62
C ARG A 173 -7.48 -9.28 5.25
N PRO A 174 -6.85 -8.89 4.12
CA PRO A 174 -7.47 -9.11 2.81
C PRO A 174 -7.70 -10.60 2.53
N SER A 175 -6.73 -11.44 2.87
CA SER A 175 -6.81 -12.89 2.67
C SER A 175 -7.82 -13.57 3.59
N ALA A 176 -8.05 -13.02 4.79
CA ALA A 176 -9.00 -13.57 5.76
C ALA A 176 -10.45 -13.12 5.52
N SER A 177 -10.64 -11.85 5.13
CA SER A 177 -11.96 -11.22 5.05
C SER A 177 -12.61 -11.41 3.69
N THR A 178 -11.80 -11.37 2.63
CA THR A 178 -12.30 -11.45 1.26
C THR A 178 -11.39 -12.36 0.43
N PRO A 179 -11.31 -13.67 0.75
CA PRO A 179 -10.44 -14.62 0.06
C PRO A 179 -10.83 -14.73 -1.41
N ASN A 180 -10.19 -13.93 -2.25
CA ASN A 180 -10.31 -14.05 -3.69
C ASN A 180 -9.31 -15.09 -4.21
N PRO A 181 -9.66 -15.86 -5.26
CA PRO A 181 -8.70 -16.74 -5.90
C PRO A 181 -7.51 -15.88 -6.37
N SER A 182 -6.35 -16.13 -5.79
CA SER A 182 -5.09 -15.39 -5.95
C SER A 182 -4.54 -15.36 -7.38
N LEU A 183 -5.30 -15.88 -8.35
CA LEU A 183 -4.92 -16.15 -9.74
C LEU A 183 -5.96 -15.67 -10.76
N SER A 184 -7.00 -14.94 -10.36
CA SER A 184 -7.92 -14.31 -11.32
C SER A 184 -7.27 -13.05 -11.93
N TRP A 185 -6.50 -13.26 -13.00
CA TRP A 185 -5.80 -12.20 -13.74
C TRP A 185 -6.68 -11.35 -14.67
N ARG A 186 -8.01 -11.48 -14.54
CA ARG A 186 -9.01 -10.74 -15.33
C ARG A 186 -9.23 -9.33 -14.77
#